data_AF-A0A1C6ALI9-F1
#
_entry.id   AF-A0A1C6ALI9-F1
#
_cell.length_a   1.000
_cell.length_b   1.000
_cell.length_c   1.000
_cell.angle_alpha   90.00
_cell.angle_beta   90.00
_cell.angle_gamma   90.00
#
_symmetry.space_group_name_H-M   'P 1'
#
loop_
_entity.id
_entity.type
_entity.pdbx_description
1 polymer ?
#
loop_
_entity_poly.entity_id
_entity_poly.type
_entity_poly.pdbx_seq_one_letter_code
_entity_poly.pdbx_strand_id
1 'polypeptide(L)' 'MRKLNIDMWHGNSISEADGIDVYFSDIDCIYRGNIYKDGRMIGDYSCTDSVMLENAFKGLFTWES' A
#
# COMPACT_ATOMS: atom_id res chain seq x y z
N MET A 1 -6.78 -4.70 -16.54
CA MET A 1 -7.03 -4.63 -15.08
C MET A 1 -5.71 -4.28 -14.41
N ARG A 2 -5.61 -3.12 -13.76
CA ARG A 2 -4.38 -2.78 -13.00
C ARG A 2 -4.44 -3.53 -11.67
N LYS A 3 -3.49 -4.45 -11.47
CA LYS A 3 -3.44 -5.30 -10.27
C LYS A 3 -2.95 -4.53 -9.05
N LEU A 4 -2.01 -3.59 -9.25
CA LEU A 4 -1.48 -2.68 -8.24
C LEU A 4 -1.28 -1.30 -8.89
N ASN A 5 -1.75 -0.27 -8.22
CA ASN A 5 -1.55 1.13 -8.56
C ASN A 5 -0.94 1.80 -7.33
N ILE A 6 0.23 2.42 -7.48
CA ILE A 6 0.92 3.16 -6.43
C ILE A 6 1.05 4.60 -6.91
N ASP A 7 0.69 5.55 -6.06
CA ASP A 7 0.90 6.99 -6.30
C ASP A 7 1.80 7.55 -5.18
N MET A 8 3.03 7.90 -5.53
CA MET A 8 4.01 8.45 -4.58
C MET A 8 3.99 9.97 -4.64
N TRP A 9 4.15 10.61 -3.48
CA TRP A 9 4.12 12.06 -3.35
C TRP A 9 5.51 12.62 -3.04
N HIS A 10 5.69 13.94 -3.19
CA HIS A 10 6.89 14.68 -2.78
C HIS A 10 8.24 14.21 -3.34
N GLY A 11 8.24 13.42 -4.42
CA GLY A 11 9.45 12.84 -5.01
C GLY A 11 9.96 11.60 -4.27
N ASN A 12 9.17 11.04 -3.35
CA ASN A 12 9.53 9.85 -2.60
C ASN A 12 9.51 8.58 -3.45
N SER A 13 10.29 7.60 -3.00
CA SER A 13 10.37 6.25 -3.50
C SER A 13 9.68 5.28 -2.53
N ILE A 14 9.03 4.25 -3.07
CA ILE A 14 8.46 3.16 -2.27
C ILE A 14 9.51 2.47 -1.37
N SER A 15 10.78 2.46 -1.79
CA SER A 15 11.88 1.89 -1.00
C SER A 15 12.18 2.64 0.29
N GLU A 16 11.67 3.87 0.44
CA GLU A 16 11.82 4.67 1.64
C GLU A 16 10.76 4.31 2.69
N ALA A 17 9.68 3.63 2.30
CA ALA A 17 8.57 3.32 3.18
C ALA A 17 9.02 2.51 4.41
N ASP A 18 8.50 2.88 5.57
CA ASP A 18 8.64 2.15 6.84
C ASP A 18 7.31 1.69 7.43
N GLY A 19 6.19 1.99 6.75
CA GLY A 19 4.89 1.49 7.11
C GLY A 19 3.88 1.61 5.98
N ILE A 20 2.84 0.79 6.06
CA ILE A 20 1.62 0.93 5.27
C ILE A 20 0.41 0.70 6.16
N ASP A 21 -0.72 1.30 5.83
CA ASP A 21 -2.02 0.82 6.28
C ASP A 21 -2.69 -0.01 5.16
N VAL A 22 -3.65 -0.84 5.54
CA VAL A 22 -4.37 -1.72 4.60
C VAL A 22 -5.84 -1.72 4.96
N TYR A 23 -6.67 -1.35 3.99
CA TYR A 23 -8.13 -1.43 4.06
C TYR A 23 -8.66 -2.24 2.87
N PHE A 24 -9.49 -3.24 3.13
CA PHE A 24 -10.21 -3.96 2.09
C PHE A 24 -11.66 -3.46 1.99
N SER A 25 -12.07 -3.08 0.79
CA SER A 25 -13.45 -2.75 0.46
C SER A 25 -14.13 -3.94 -0.19
N ASP A 26 -15.19 -4.44 0.46
CA ASP A 26 -16.03 -5.53 -0.05
C ASP A 26 -16.97 -5.10 -1.18
N ILE A 27 -17.26 -3.79 -1.28
CA ILE A 27 -18.12 -3.20 -2.33
C ILE A 27 -17.51 -3.38 -3.72
N ASP A 28 -16.19 -3.23 -3.83
CA ASP A 28 -15.47 -3.29 -5.11
C ASP A 28 -14.29 -4.25 -5.13
N CYS A 29 -14.10 -5.01 -4.05
CA CYS A 29 -13.05 -6.01 -3.89
C CYS A 29 -11.64 -5.44 -4.10
N ILE A 30 -11.40 -4.22 -3.62
CA ILE A 30 -10.11 -3.51 -3.75
C ILE A 30 -9.49 -3.26 -2.37
N TYR A 31 -8.22 -3.63 -2.23
CA TYR A 31 -7.33 -3.19 -1.17
C TYR A 31 -6.86 -1.76 -1.43
N ARG A 32 -6.83 -0.93 -0.39
CA ARG A 32 -6.36 0.46 -0.43
C ARG A 32 -5.54 0.75 0.80
N GLY A 33 -4.65 1.72 0.70
CA GLY A 33 -3.98 2.23 1.88
C GLY A 33 -2.98 3.33 1.56
N ASN A 34 -2.45 3.92 2.62
CA ASN A 34 -1.40 4.91 2.58
C ASN A 34 -0.05 4.25 2.85
N ILE A 35 0.99 4.88 2.31
CA ILE A 35 2.40 4.51 2.46
C ILE A 35 3.05 5.57 3.35
N TYR A 36 3.81 5.12 4.35
CA TYR A 36 4.36 5.99 5.38
C TYR A 36 5.90 5.97 5.42
N LYS A 37 6.46 7.12 5.79
CA LYS A 37 7.84 7.31 6.23
C LYS A 37 7.85 8.19 7.48
N ASP A 38 8.46 7.74 8.57
CA ASP A 38 8.58 8.50 9.82
C ASP A 38 7.24 9.11 10.29
N GLY A 39 6.15 8.35 10.14
CA GLY A 39 4.79 8.77 10.50
C GLY A 39 4.11 9.75 9.54
N ARG A 40 4.72 10.06 8.39
CA ARG A 40 4.14 10.91 7.34
C ARG A 40 3.72 10.09 6.14
N MET A 41 2.56 10.41 5.58
CA MET A 41 2.11 9.82 4.32
C MET A 41 3.00 10.31 3.17
N ILE A 42 3.60 9.37 2.45
CA ILE A 42 4.46 9.62 1.27
C ILE A 42 3.85 9.07 -0.02
N GLY A 43 2.66 8.49 0.05
CA GLY A 43 1.94 7.97 -1.10
C GLY A 43 0.72 7.17 -0.70
N ASP A 44 -0.01 6.68 -1.70
CA ASP A 44 -1.11 5.75 -1.54
C ASP A 44 -1.04 4.61 -2.56
N TYR A 45 -1.88 3.61 -2.36
CA TYR A 45 -2.03 2.51 -3.30
C TYR A 45 -3.46 1.99 -3.38
N SER A 46 -3.75 1.33 -4.49
CA SER A 46 -4.89 0.41 -4.63
C SER A 46 -4.46 -0.88 -5.31
N CYS A 47 -5.00 -2.01 -4.86
CA CYS A 47 -4.63 -3.33 -5.33
C CYS A 47 -5.82 -4.28 -5.35
N THR A 48 -5.89 -5.16 -6.34
CA THR A 48 -6.96 -6.17 -6.46
C THR A 48 -6.50 -7.58 -6.04
N ASP A 49 -5.24 -7.73 -5.61
CA ASP A 49 -4.60 -9.02 -5.39
C ASP A 49 -3.71 -8.94 -4.14
N SER A 50 -4.11 -9.63 -3.07
CA SER A 50 -3.39 -9.60 -1.79
C SER A 50 -1.98 -10.18 -1.86
N VAL A 51 -1.75 -11.18 -2.73
CA VAL A 51 -0.41 -11.77 -2.91
C VAL A 51 0.50 -10.77 -3.62
N MET A 52 -0.03 -10.02 -4.58
CA MET A 52 0.72 -8.91 -5.20
C MET A 52 1.02 -7.81 -4.18
N LEU A 53 0.06 -7.46 -3.33
CA LEU A 53 0.22 -6.43 -2.30
C LEU A 53 1.30 -6.82 -1.28
N GLU A 54 1.26 -8.05 -0.76
CA GLU A 54 2.25 -8.58 0.17
C GLU A 54 3.66 -8.61 -0.43
N ASN A 55 3.79 -8.94 -1.71
CA ASN A 55 5.08 -8.91 -2.40
C ASN A 55 5.62 -7.49 -2.61
N ALA A 56 4.74 -6.51 -2.90
CA ALA A 56 5.13 -5.13 -3.12
C ALA A 56 5.61 -4.44 -1.84
N PHE A 57 4.98 -4.74 -0.70
CA PHE A 57 5.30 -4.18 0.61
C PHE A 57 5.86 -5.23 1.56
N LYS A 58 6.68 -6.15 1.04
CA LYS A 58 7.23 -7.27 1.81
C LYS A 58 7.95 -6.78 3.06
N GLY A 59 7.48 -7.23 4.23
CA GLY A 59 8.00 -6.83 5.54
C GLY A 59 7.35 -5.59 6.16
N LEU A 60 6.52 -4.87 5.40
CA LEU A 60 5.67 -3.77 5.90
C LEU A 60 4.18 -4.16 5.97
N PHE A 61 3.78 -5.13 5.15
CA PHE A 61 2.42 -5.64 5.12
C PHE A 61 2.18 -6.60 6.29
N THR A 62 1.30 -6.21 7.22
CA THR A 62 0.81 -7.05 8.31
C THR A 62 -0.70 -7.17 8.24
N TRP A 63 -1.23 -8.39 8.30
CA TRP A 63 -2.68 -8.64 8.39
C TRP A 63 -3.28 -8.26 9.75
N GLU A 64 -2.43 -7.98 10.75
CA GLU A 64 -2.85 -7.68 12.12
C GLU A 64 -2.79 -6.18 12.42
N SER A 65 -3.94 -5.65 12.82
CA SER A 65 -4.09 -4.62 13.85
C SER A 65 -5.33 -4.92 14.67
#